data_AF-A0A9Q1CQV7-F1
#
_entry.id   AF-A0A9Q1CQV7-F1
#
_cell.length_a   1.000
_cell.length_b   1.000
_cell.length_c   1.000
_cell.angle_alpha   90.00
_cell.angle_beta   90.00
_cell.angle_gamma   90.00
#
_symmetry.space_group_name_H-M   'P 1'
#
loop_
_entity.id
_entity.type
_entity.pdbx_description
1 polymer ?
#
loop_
_entity_poly.entity_id
_entity_poly.type
_entity_poly.pdbx_seq_one_letter_code
_entity_poly.pdbx_strand_id
1 'polypeptide(L)'
;MGFYVPLERFLVLVFVHVLYFGSCSAQTSNRPSSNGDMDNSRGSTYFLYQTPDYPRDCQEIRDQCSSSIPNGVYLIKPDGYPKPFEVYCNNDTDFGGWTVIQRRFDGSIDFNRDWEDYKKGFGFPSSEFWIGNDRLSFLTNQNDYELRIDMLLSNGSPFYLKYDFFRSRDEWGNYTLTKDTARNFTGSSTITDCPQNMAYYGCTCEATCEDPLGESDCQTNCDQNKTCICQKGLVRKDGSCVTLSECGCYISEESRYISVSINTGQTYVNADCTQNCICNGNELSCDTDYECSLSATCRVGQNGVRQCYCNDGYSGDGITCVSDVVYRDCNDVLSASNTQDGVYTILPTDWPGSAFDVFCNMTIDGGGWTVLQRRDRGATGFYENWINYKNGFGDIQDEFWLGNDKIHYLTKQGTYELRIDFVSSSYSAKYAKYTSFRTESETNRYQVSDIGTYSGNGGNGMSDVSYKEFSTHDQDNDGLSYGCAGKHRGGWWYGGSDYSKYYYYDSNGACNLWYSHRSCYHNCCYNPYRYYKYSYKRCTISNLNGYYNDGQGRNMFWDHSCNTKYTEIKIRRTS
;
A
#
# COMPACT_ATOMS: atom_id res chain seq x y z
N MET A 1 5.16 -57.21 -18.02
CA MET A 1 4.28 -58.16 -17.30
C MET A 1 2.94 -58.16 -17.99
N GLY A 2 2.35 -59.31 -18.28
CA GLY A 2 0.96 -59.40 -18.71
C GLY A 2 0.21 -60.37 -17.80
N PHE A 3 -1.06 -60.09 -17.52
CA PHE A 3 -2.01 -61.08 -17.00
C PHE A 3 -3.41 -60.84 -17.59
N TYR A 4 -3.82 -61.80 -18.44
CA TYR A 4 -5.18 -62.30 -18.65
C TYR A 4 -5.53 -63.19 -17.42
N VAL A 5 -6.75 -63.45 -16.94
CA VAL A 5 -8.18 -63.26 -17.32
C VAL A 5 -9.03 -63.31 -15.98
N PRO A 6 -10.39 -63.37 -15.88
CA PRO A 6 -11.44 -63.61 -16.89
C PRO A 6 -12.75 -62.76 -16.80
N LEU A 7 -13.61 -63.01 -17.79
CA LEU A 7 -15.06 -62.79 -17.72
C LEU A 7 -15.72 -63.62 -16.61
N GLU A 8 -16.73 -63.06 -15.95
CA GLU A 8 -17.86 -63.83 -15.41
C GLU A 8 -19.12 -63.63 -16.27
N ARG A 9 -19.91 -64.70 -16.42
CA ARG A 9 -21.19 -64.72 -17.14
C ARG A 9 -22.32 -65.08 -16.19
N PHE A 10 -23.33 -64.22 -16.09
CA PHE A 10 -24.73 -64.62 -15.91
C PHE A 10 -25.52 -63.83 -16.97
N LEU A 11 -25.98 -64.41 -18.08
CA LEU A 11 -26.92 -65.51 -18.28
C LEU A 11 -28.38 -65.11 -18.01
N VAL A 12 -28.97 -64.56 -19.07
CA VAL A 12 -30.39 -64.67 -19.46
C VAL A 12 -31.43 -64.12 -18.47
N LEU A 13 -32.03 -63.00 -18.86
CA LEU A 13 -33.43 -63.03 -19.24
C LEU A 13 -33.63 -62.26 -20.55
N VAL A 14 -33.86 -62.99 -21.65
CA VAL A 14 -34.59 -62.42 -22.78
C VAL A 14 -36.01 -62.24 -22.29
N PHE A 15 -36.27 -61.11 -21.67
CA PHE A 15 -37.63 -60.63 -21.57
C PHE A 15 -38.05 -60.18 -22.96
N VAL A 16 -38.67 -61.11 -23.69
CA VAL A 16 -39.93 -60.77 -24.37
C VAL A 16 -40.94 -60.41 -23.28
N HIS A 17 -40.69 -59.30 -22.58
CA HIS A 17 -41.79 -58.51 -22.08
C HIS A 17 -42.38 -57.91 -23.34
N VAL A 18 -43.61 -58.32 -23.60
CA VAL A 18 -44.57 -57.52 -24.34
C VAL A 18 -44.52 -56.13 -23.72
N LEU A 19 -43.70 -55.23 -24.28
CA LEU A 19 -43.87 -53.81 -24.04
C LEU A 19 -45.32 -53.56 -24.42
N TYR A 20 -46.10 -53.12 -23.45
CA TYR A 20 -47.52 -52.90 -23.61
C TYR A 20 -47.68 -51.98 -24.83
N PHE A 21 -48.14 -52.55 -25.94
CA PHE A 21 -48.78 -51.73 -26.95
C PHE A 21 -49.95 -51.11 -26.20
N GLY A 22 -49.81 -49.83 -25.86
CA GLY A 22 -50.92 -48.98 -25.46
C GLY A 22 -51.83 -48.84 -26.66
N SER A 23 -52.59 -49.90 -26.93
CA SER A 23 -53.52 -50.00 -28.04
C SER A 23 -54.74 -49.17 -27.72
N CYS A 24 -54.61 -47.85 -27.82
CA CYS A 24 -55.76 -46.99 -28.03
C CYS A 24 -56.38 -47.44 -29.34
N SER A 25 -57.50 -48.15 -29.22
CA SER A 25 -58.04 -48.95 -30.32
C SER A 25 -58.58 -48.03 -31.39
N ALA A 26 -57.99 -48.08 -32.58
CA ALA A 26 -58.73 -47.71 -33.79
C ALA A 26 -59.96 -48.62 -33.88
N GLN A 27 -61.14 -48.09 -33.52
CA GLN A 27 -62.39 -48.83 -33.59
C GLN A 27 -62.79 -49.05 -35.05
N THR A 28 -62.26 -50.13 -35.63
CA THR A 28 -62.71 -50.68 -36.90
C THR A 28 -63.95 -51.54 -36.67
N SER A 29 -65.11 -50.91 -36.45
CA SER A 29 -66.40 -51.61 -36.39
C SER A 29 -67.28 -51.29 -37.60
N ASN A 30 -67.30 -52.22 -38.55
CA ASN A 30 -68.31 -52.25 -39.61
C ASN A 30 -69.39 -53.29 -39.26
N ARG A 31 -70.62 -53.10 -39.77
CA ARG A 31 -71.76 -54.07 -39.86
C ARG A 31 -72.75 -54.21 -38.66
N PRO A 32 -74.03 -54.65 -38.88
CA PRO A 32 -75.13 -53.69 -39.12
C PRO A 32 -76.51 -54.01 -38.44
N SER A 33 -77.52 -53.16 -38.73
CA SER A 33 -78.99 -53.37 -38.51
C SER A 33 -79.50 -53.14 -37.07
N SER A 34 -80.77 -52.79 -36.79
CA SER A 34 -81.94 -52.49 -37.66
C SER A 34 -83.07 -51.74 -36.90
N ASN A 35 -83.99 -51.13 -37.68
CA ASN A 35 -85.38 -50.71 -37.39
C ASN A 35 -85.68 -49.39 -36.63
N GLY A 36 -86.47 -48.52 -37.28
CA GLY A 36 -87.09 -47.32 -36.70
C GLY A 36 -87.44 -46.20 -37.70
N ASP A 37 -88.49 -46.39 -38.51
CA ASP A 37 -89.19 -45.42 -39.39
C ASP A 37 -89.34 -43.98 -38.83
N MET A 38 -89.48 -42.87 -39.59
CA MET A 38 -89.65 -42.57 -41.03
C MET A 38 -89.35 -41.06 -41.25
N ASP A 39 -88.76 -40.66 -42.39
CA ASP A 39 -89.29 -39.67 -43.39
C ASP A 39 -88.18 -39.20 -44.36
N ASN A 40 -88.53 -38.40 -45.37
CA ASN A 40 -88.00 -38.54 -46.71
C ASN A 40 -87.10 -37.38 -47.20
N SER A 41 -86.11 -37.78 -48.01
CA SER A 41 -85.60 -37.08 -49.20
C SER A 41 -84.26 -36.35 -49.14
N ARG A 42 -83.56 -36.48 -50.29
CA ARG A 42 -82.33 -35.79 -50.75
C ARG A 42 -81.03 -36.34 -50.16
N GLY A 43 -80.29 -37.02 -51.03
CA GLY A 43 -79.11 -37.80 -50.64
C GLY A 43 -77.89 -36.94 -50.29
N SER A 44 -77.28 -37.26 -49.16
CA SER A 44 -75.88 -36.94 -48.89
C SER A 44 -75.01 -38.13 -49.28
N THR A 45 -74.11 -37.91 -50.24
CA THR A 45 -73.00 -38.83 -50.50
C THR A 45 -72.07 -38.82 -49.29
N TYR A 46 -71.97 -39.96 -48.60
CA TYR A 46 -71.06 -40.14 -47.48
C TYR A 46 -69.61 -40.08 -47.98
N PHE A 47 -68.92 -38.98 -47.70
CA PHE A 47 -67.46 -38.93 -47.81
C PHE A 47 -66.87 -39.73 -46.65
N LEU A 48 -66.37 -40.93 -46.96
CA LEU A 48 -65.55 -41.71 -46.04
C LEU A 48 -64.23 -40.98 -45.82
N TYR A 49 -64.13 -40.22 -44.74
CA TYR A 49 -62.84 -39.81 -44.20
C TYR A 49 -62.08 -41.06 -43.79
N GLN A 50 -61.02 -41.40 -44.54
CA GLN A 50 -60.04 -42.36 -44.06
C GLN A 50 -59.33 -41.72 -42.86
N THR A 51 -59.54 -42.28 -41.68
CA THR A 51 -58.75 -41.93 -40.49
C THR A 51 -57.28 -42.23 -40.77
N PRO A 52 -56.33 -41.32 -40.45
CA PRO A 52 -54.91 -41.61 -40.60
C PRO A 52 -54.53 -42.92 -39.87
N ASP A 53 -53.74 -43.78 -40.52
CA ASP A 53 -53.30 -45.06 -39.93
C ASP A 53 -52.42 -44.87 -38.68
N TYR A 54 -51.87 -43.66 -38.48
CA TYR A 54 -51.03 -43.26 -37.35
C TYR A 54 -51.37 -41.82 -36.95
N PRO A 55 -51.30 -41.46 -35.66
CA PRO A 55 -51.38 -40.08 -35.19
C PRO A 55 -50.21 -39.25 -35.72
N ARG A 56 -50.41 -37.94 -35.95
CA ARG A 56 -49.37 -37.04 -36.43
C ARG A 56 -48.34 -36.65 -35.38
N ASP A 57 -48.76 -36.58 -34.12
CA ASP A 57 -47.94 -36.14 -32.98
C ASP A 57 -48.45 -36.71 -31.64
N CYS A 58 -47.75 -36.39 -30.55
CA CYS A 58 -48.12 -36.81 -29.20
C CYS A 58 -49.40 -36.16 -28.67
N GLN A 59 -49.87 -35.05 -29.25
CA GLN A 59 -51.13 -34.41 -28.86
C GLN A 59 -52.32 -35.21 -29.42
N GLU A 60 -52.23 -35.70 -30.65
CA GLU A 60 -53.23 -36.63 -31.20
C GLU A 60 -53.23 -37.99 -30.49
N ILE A 61 -52.06 -38.49 -30.09
CA ILE A 61 -52.00 -39.66 -29.19
C ILE A 61 -52.75 -39.37 -27.89
N ARG A 62 -52.61 -38.15 -27.33
CA ARG A 62 -53.31 -37.74 -26.11
C ARG A 62 -54.83 -37.78 -26.27
N ASP A 63 -55.32 -37.21 -27.36
CA ASP A 63 -56.76 -37.02 -27.57
C ASP A 63 -57.48 -38.31 -28.00
N GLN A 64 -56.74 -39.32 -28.48
CA GLN A 64 -57.28 -40.63 -28.87
C GLN A 64 -57.56 -41.59 -27.70
N CYS A 65 -57.17 -41.27 -26.47
CA CYS A 65 -57.32 -42.17 -25.32
C CYS A 65 -58.06 -41.51 -24.14
N SER A 66 -59.10 -42.16 -23.61
CA SER A 66 -59.97 -41.62 -22.55
C SER A 66 -59.40 -41.66 -21.13
N SER A 67 -58.11 -41.96 -20.96
CA SER A 67 -57.42 -42.18 -19.68
C SER A 67 -56.03 -41.57 -19.72
N SER A 68 -55.43 -41.27 -18.57
CA SER A 68 -54.04 -40.78 -18.48
C SER A 68 -53.06 -41.70 -19.20
N ILE A 69 -52.45 -41.21 -20.28
CA ILE A 69 -51.46 -41.95 -21.08
C ILE A 69 -50.09 -41.80 -20.43
N PRO A 70 -49.32 -42.89 -20.24
CA PRO A 70 -47.99 -42.80 -19.65
C PRO A 70 -46.99 -42.09 -20.58
N ASN A 71 -45.93 -41.52 -20.02
CA ASN A 71 -44.76 -41.13 -20.80
C ASN A 71 -44.16 -42.38 -21.47
N GLY A 72 -43.67 -42.24 -22.70
CA GLY A 72 -43.12 -43.38 -23.42
C GLY A 72 -42.75 -43.08 -24.85
N VAL A 73 -42.26 -44.11 -25.54
CA VAL A 73 -41.97 -44.06 -26.98
C VAL A 73 -43.20 -44.51 -27.75
N TYR A 74 -43.67 -43.68 -28.69
CA TYR A 74 -44.83 -43.92 -29.52
C TYR A 74 -44.49 -43.72 -30.99
N LEU A 75 -45.29 -44.32 -31.87
CA LEU A 75 -45.08 -44.23 -33.31
C LEU A 75 -46.03 -43.19 -33.92
N ILE A 76 -45.47 -42.15 -34.54
CA ILE A 76 -46.22 -41.08 -35.20
C ILE A 76 -45.93 -41.04 -36.71
N LYS A 77 -46.80 -40.36 -37.46
CA LYS A 77 -46.57 -40.03 -38.88
C LYS A 77 -47.19 -38.67 -39.23
N PRO A 78 -46.41 -37.58 -39.20
CA PRO A 78 -46.82 -36.29 -39.77
C PRO A 78 -47.23 -36.43 -41.24
N ASP A 79 -48.23 -35.67 -41.68
CA ASP A 79 -48.70 -35.69 -43.07
C ASP A 79 -47.57 -35.26 -44.01
N GLY A 80 -47.42 -35.99 -45.11
CA GLY A 80 -46.33 -35.82 -46.08
C GLY A 80 -45.03 -36.58 -45.77
N TYR A 81 -44.79 -37.02 -44.52
CA TYR A 81 -43.58 -37.78 -44.20
C TYR A 81 -43.72 -39.26 -44.65
N PRO A 82 -42.72 -39.86 -45.32
CA PRO A 82 -42.93 -41.09 -46.11
C PRO A 82 -43.20 -42.35 -45.30
N LYS A 83 -42.74 -42.43 -44.04
CA LYS A 83 -42.89 -43.61 -43.17
C LYS A 83 -43.11 -43.19 -41.71
N PRO A 84 -43.89 -43.93 -40.91
CA PRO A 84 -44.02 -43.65 -39.48
C PRO A 84 -42.66 -43.78 -38.77
N PHE A 85 -42.48 -43.06 -37.66
CA PHE A 85 -41.26 -43.07 -36.85
C PHE A 85 -41.54 -42.88 -35.36
N GLU A 86 -40.56 -43.30 -34.54
CA GLU A 86 -40.66 -43.26 -33.08
C GLU A 86 -40.32 -41.87 -32.52
N VAL A 87 -41.12 -41.43 -31.55
CA VAL A 87 -40.89 -40.22 -30.74
C VAL A 87 -41.16 -40.51 -29.27
N TYR A 88 -40.55 -39.74 -28.38
CA TYR A 88 -40.90 -39.77 -26.97
C TYR A 88 -42.01 -38.77 -26.68
N CYS A 89 -43.13 -39.25 -26.15
CA CYS A 89 -44.23 -38.41 -25.67
C CYS A 89 -44.06 -38.17 -24.17
N ASN A 90 -44.02 -36.90 -23.77
CA ASN A 90 -44.15 -36.48 -22.38
C ASN A 90 -45.59 -36.02 -22.11
N ASN A 91 -46.26 -36.75 -21.23
CA ASN A 91 -47.65 -36.57 -20.83
C ASN A 91 -47.82 -36.05 -19.39
N ASP A 92 -46.74 -35.98 -18.61
CA ASP A 92 -46.77 -35.49 -17.22
C ASP A 92 -46.57 -33.97 -17.12
N THR A 93 -45.83 -33.35 -18.04
CA THR A 93 -45.56 -31.90 -18.04
C THR A 93 -46.71 -31.12 -18.68
N ASP A 94 -47.17 -30.03 -18.06
CA ASP A 94 -48.15 -29.06 -18.61
C ASP A 94 -49.32 -29.69 -19.36
N PHE A 95 -50.12 -30.51 -18.66
CA PHE A 95 -51.28 -31.25 -19.22
C PHE A 95 -50.93 -32.32 -20.27
N GLY A 96 -49.66 -32.48 -20.67
CA GLY A 96 -49.16 -33.53 -21.54
C GLY A 96 -49.28 -33.26 -23.04
N GLY A 97 -49.07 -34.28 -23.87
CA GLY A 97 -49.13 -34.19 -25.34
C GLY A 97 -47.83 -33.71 -26.00
N TRP A 98 -46.73 -33.58 -25.25
CA TRP A 98 -45.47 -33.05 -25.76
C TRP A 98 -44.69 -34.06 -26.61
N THR A 99 -44.55 -33.77 -27.90
CA THR A 99 -43.61 -34.49 -28.78
C THR A 99 -42.18 -34.00 -28.50
N VAL A 100 -41.37 -34.83 -27.84
CA VAL A 100 -40.00 -34.44 -27.48
C VAL A 100 -39.08 -34.53 -28.70
N ILE A 101 -38.41 -33.43 -29.03
CA ILE A 101 -37.53 -33.31 -30.21
C ILE A 101 -36.03 -33.47 -29.89
N GLN A 102 -35.65 -33.24 -28.63
CA GLN A 102 -34.28 -33.38 -28.13
C GLN A 102 -34.30 -33.83 -26.66
N ARG A 103 -33.36 -34.69 -26.26
CA ARG A 103 -33.06 -34.99 -24.84
C ARG A 103 -31.56 -35.06 -24.61
N ARG A 104 -31.10 -34.47 -23.50
CA ARG A 104 -29.70 -34.51 -23.00
C ARG A 104 -29.74 -34.52 -21.46
N PHE A 105 -29.10 -35.49 -20.82
CA PHE A 105 -29.09 -35.66 -19.36
C PHE A 105 -27.94 -36.52 -18.80
N ASP A 106 -27.30 -37.39 -19.59
CA ASP A 106 -26.23 -38.30 -19.10
C ASP A 106 -24.95 -38.30 -19.95
N GLY A 107 -24.95 -37.65 -21.12
CA GLY A 107 -23.82 -37.63 -22.04
C GLY A 107 -23.57 -38.96 -22.77
N SER A 108 -24.54 -39.88 -22.78
CA SER A 108 -24.44 -41.16 -23.50
C SER A 108 -24.36 -41.01 -25.03
N ILE A 109 -24.77 -39.86 -25.58
CA ILE A 109 -24.71 -39.56 -27.01
C ILE A 109 -23.91 -38.28 -27.27
N ASP A 110 -22.91 -38.36 -28.16
CA ASP A 110 -22.21 -37.19 -28.67
C ASP A 110 -23.09 -36.40 -29.65
N PHE A 111 -23.23 -35.09 -29.42
CA PHE A 111 -23.97 -34.14 -30.25
C PHE A 111 -23.06 -33.31 -31.18
N ASN A 112 -21.74 -33.48 -31.14
CA ASN A 112 -20.81 -32.84 -32.07
C ASN A 112 -20.78 -33.60 -33.42
N ARG A 113 -21.89 -33.50 -34.16
CA ARG A 113 -22.16 -34.28 -35.38
C ARG A 113 -22.19 -33.42 -36.64
N ASP A 114 -22.08 -34.07 -37.79
CA ASP A 114 -22.19 -33.41 -39.09
C ASP A 114 -23.66 -33.08 -39.46
N TRP A 115 -23.81 -32.39 -40.59
CA TRP A 115 -25.11 -31.96 -41.12
C TRP A 115 -26.05 -33.13 -41.44
N GLU A 116 -25.52 -34.25 -41.93
CA GLU A 116 -26.32 -35.40 -42.35
C GLU A 116 -26.86 -36.18 -41.15
N ASP A 117 -26.10 -36.26 -40.06
CA ASP A 117 -26.55 -36.76 -38.76
C ASP A 117 -27.67 -35.87 -38.19
N TYR A 118 -27.51 -34.54 -38.16
CA TYR A 118 -28.55 -33.62 -37.69
C TYR A 118 -29.80 -33.61 -38.57
N LYS A 119 -29.65 -33.80 -39.88
CA LYS A 119 -30.76 -33.96 -40.84
C LYS A 119 -31.61 -35.19 -40.53
N LYS A 120 -30.97 -36.36 -40.36
CA LYS A 120 -31.66 -37.66 -40.18
C LYS A 120 -32.13 -37.90 -38.75
N GLY A 121 -31.44 -37.32 -37.77
CA GLY A 121 -31.62 -37.60 -36.35
C GLY A 121 -30.73 -38.75 -35.87
N PHE A 122 -30.39 -38.72 -34.59
CA PHE A 122 -29.47 -39.67 -33.94
C PHE A 122 -29.83 -39.88 -32.47
N GLY A 123 -29.35 -40.97 -31.86
CA GLY A 123 -29.71 -41.38 -30.50
C GLY A 123 -30.99 -42.22 -30.45
N PHE A 124 -31.56 -42.40 -29.26
CA PHE A 124 -32.75 -43.22 -29.03
C PHE A 124 -33.83 -42.43 -28.27
N PRO A 125 -35.12 -42.47 -28.68
CA PRO A 125 -36.19 -41.71 -28.01
C PRO A 125 -36.32 -41.96 -26.48
N SER A 126 -35.96 -43.16 -26.02
CA SER A 126 -35.94 -43.53 -24.60
C SER A 126 -34.72 -43.01 -23.82
N SER A 127 -33.73 -42.42 -24.48
CA SER A 127 -32.49 -41.90 -23.91
C SER A 127 -32.19 -40.47 -24.43
N GLU A 128 -30.92 -40.09 -24.57
CA GLU A 128 -30.50 -38.91 -25.32
C GLU A 128 -30.71 -39.10 -26.83
N PHE A 129 -31.22 -38.06 -27.50
CA PHE A 129 -31.42 -38.05 -28.95
C PHE A 129 -31.64 -36.65 -29.53
N TRP A 130 -31.49 -36.55 -30.84
CA TRP A 130 -32.02 -35.49 -31.70
C TRP A 130 -32.99 -36.10 -32.72
N ILE A 131 -34.21 -35.57 -32.85
CA ILE A 131 -35.27 -36.16 -33.69
C ILE A 131 -34.92 -36.23 -35.17
N GLY A 132 -34.12 -35.27 -35.67
CA GLY A 132 -33.77 -35.09 -37.08
C GLY A 132 -34.50 -33.91 -37.73
N ASN A 133 -33.76 -33.01 -38.38
CA ASN A 133 -34.31 -31.78 -38.96
C ASN A 133 -35.35 -32.05 -40.06
N ASP A 134 -35.18 -33.13 -40.85
CA ASP A 134 -36.18 -33.59 -41.82
C ASP A 134 -37.52 -33.78 -41.11
N ARG A 135 -37.57 -34.67 -40.11
CA ARG A 135 -38.80 -34.99 -39.35
C ARG A 135 -39.38 -33.77 -38.65
N LEU A 136 -38.51 -32.92 -38.08
CA LEU A 136 -38.91 -31.69 -37.39
C LEU A 136 -39.61 -30.68 -38.33
N SER A 137 -39.14 -30.58 -39.58
CA SER A 137 -39.77 -29.73 -40.58
C SER A 137 -41.17 -30.25 -40.95
N PHE A 138 -41.36 -31.55 -41.19
CA PHE A 138 -42.69 -32.10 -41.45
C PHE A 138 -43.62 -31.95 -40.25
N LEU A 139 -43.14 -32.23 -39.03
CA LEU A 139 -43.91 -32.12 -37.79
C LEU A 139 -44.40 -30.68 -37.55
N THR A 140 -43.51 -29.68 -37.60
CA THR A 140 -43.87 -28.30 -37.22
C THR A 140 -44.65 -27.51 -38.28
N ASN A 141 -44.87 -28.10 -39.45
CA ASN A 141 -45.72 -27.53 -40.52
C ASN A 141 -47.14 -28.12 -40.56
N GLN A 142 -47.52 -29.01 -39.63
CA GLN A 142 -48.88 -29.58 -39.57
C GLN A 142 -49.91 -28.60 -38.95
N ASN A 143 -49.49 -27.84 -37.94
CA ASN A 143 -50.34 -26.99 -37.11
C ASN A 143 -49.48 -25.89 -36.44
N ASP A 144 -50.06 -25.09 -35.54
CA ASP A 144 -49.34 -24.14 -34.70
C ASP A 144 -48.85 -24.83 -33.41
N TYR A 145 -47.54 -25.06 -33.32
CA TYR A 145 -46.90 -25.74 -32.18
C TYR A 145 -46.30 -24.74 -31.18
N GLU A 146 -46.35 -25.08 -29.89
CA GLU A 146 -45.56 -24.44 -28.84
C GLU A 146 -44.21 -25.16 -28.67
N LEU A 147 -43.11 -24.43 -28.50
CA LEU A 147 -41.83 -25.01 -28.10
C LEU A 147 -41.60 -24.78 -26.61
N ARG A 148 -41.50 -25.88 -25.85
CA ARG A 148 -41.02 -25.87 -24.48
C ARG A 148 -39.60 -26.44 -24.40
N ILE A 149 -38.72 -25.77 -23.65
CA ILE A 149 -37.37 -26.23 -23.33
C ILE A 149 -37.26 -26.36 -21.81
N ASP A 150 -37.14 -27.59 -21.32
CA ASP A 150 -36.90 -27.91 -19.92
C ASP A 150 -35.40 -28.12 -19.66
N MET A 151 -34.89 -27.49 -18.59
CA MET A 151 -33.49 -27.55 -18.18
C MET A 151 -33.40 -27.79 -16.67
N LEU A 152 -32.42 -28.60 -16.26
CA LEU A 152 -32.07 -28.76 -14.84
C LEU A 152 -30.75 -28.02 -14.59
N LEU A 153 -30.79 -27.00 -13.74
CA LEU A 153 -29.59 -26.26 -13.35
C LEU A 153 -28.68 -27.15 -12.47
N SER A 154 -27.39 -26.83 -12.42
CA SER A 154 -26.39 -27.61 -11.64
C SER A 154 -26.66 -27.65 -10.13
N ASN A 155 -27.55 -26.81 -9.61
CA ASN A 155 -28.03 -26.84 -8.22
C ASN A 155 -29.29 -27.71 -8.04
N GLY A 156 -29.70 -28.48 -9.07
CA GLY A 156 -30.90 -29.32 -9.06
C GLY A 156 -32.22 -28.56 -9.25
N SER A 157 -32.20 -27.24 -9.51
CA SER A 157 -33.42 -26.46 -9.73
C SER A 157 -33.95 -26.65 -11.17
N PRO A 158 -35.24 -26.97 -11.36
CA PRO A 158 -35.84 -27.02 -12.69
C PRO A 158 -36.09 -25.60 -13.21
N PHE A 159 -35.87 -25.43 -14.51
CA PHE A 159 -36.04 -24.18 -15.23
C PHE A 159 -36.65 -24.48 -16.60
N TYR A 160 -37.59 -23.66 -17.08
CA TYR A 160 -38.17 -23.87 -18.40
C TYR A 160 -38.43 -22.57 -19.17
N LEU A 161 -38.43 -22.72 -20.48
CA LEU A 161 -38.68 -21.69 -21.48
C LEU A 161 -39.85 -22.14 -22.37
N LYS A 162 -40.83 -21.27 -22.65
CA LYS A 162 -41.92 -21.51 -23.60
C LYS A 162 -41.99 -20.45 -24.69
N TYR A 163 -42.14 -20.90 -25.94
CA TYR A 163 -42.28 -20.03 -27.12
C TYR A 163 -43.51 -20.42 -27.95
N ASP A 164 -44.34 -19.44 -28.26
CA ASP A 164 -45.46 -19.61 -29.19
C ASP A 164 -44.96 -19.77 -30.65
N PHE A 165 -45.72 -20.50 -31.46
CA PHE A 165 -45.58 -20.61 -32.93
C PHE A 165 -44.23 -21.14 -33.44
N PHE A 166 -43.74 -22.24 -32.88
CA PHE A 166 -42.52 -22.90 -33.33
C PHE A 166 -42.69 -23.59 -34.68
N ARG A 167 -41.96 -23.11 -35.70
CA ARG A 167 -41.97 -23.68 -37.05
C ARG A 167 -40.59 -23.67 -37.70
N SER A 168 -40.15 -24.84 -38.15
CA SER A 168 -38.94 -25.02 -38.95
C SER A 168 -39.29 -25.09 -40.45
N ARG A 169 -38.43 -24.56 -41.31
CA ARG A 169 -38.50 -24.82 -42.76
C ARG A 169 -37.98 -26.21 -43.10
N ASP A 170 -38.19 -26.61 -44.34
CA ASP A 170 -37.62 -27.80 -44.95
C ASP A 170 -36.12 -27.63 -45.29
N GLU A 171 -35.54 -28.65 -45.95
CA GLU A 171 -34.17 -28.61 -46.43
C GLU A 171 -33.90 -27.44 -47.40
N TRP A 172 -34.85 -27.10 -48.27
CA TRP A 172 -34.71 -25.97 -49.20
C TRP A 172 -34.59 -24.64 -48.43
N GLY A 173 -35.33 -24.50 -47.34
CA GLY A 173 -35.19 -23.38 -46.39
C GLY A 173 -34.01 -23.51 -45.41
N ASN A 174 -33.08 -24.45 -45.61
CA ASN A 174 -31.96 -24.76 -44.71
C ASN A 174 -32.40 -25.01 -43.24
N TYR A 175 -33.61 -25.52 -43.02
CA TYR A 175 -34.23 -25.67 -41.70
C TYR A 175 -34.29 -24.37 -40.86
N THR A 176 -34.29 -23.22 -41.54
CA THR A 176 -34.36 -21.91 -40.86
C THR A 176 -35.71 -21.77 -40.14
N LEU A 177 -35.69 -21.35 -38.89
CA LEU A 177 -36.90 -21.04 -38.12
C LEU A 177 -37.67 -19.87 -38.77
N THR A 178 -38.99 -19.89 -38.71
CA THR A 178 -39.80 -18.80 -39.28
C THR A 178 -39.68 -17.52 -38.45
N LYS A 179 -39.94 -16.35 -39.05
CA LYS A 179 -39.94 -15.06 -38.33
C LYS A 179 -41.03 -14.94 -37.25
N ASP A 180 -41.97 -15.87 -37.23
CA ASP A 180 -43.05 -15.93 -36.24
C ASP A 180 -42.70 -16.83 -35.05
N THR A 181 -41.69 -17.70 -35.21
CA THR A 181 -41.10 -18.48 -34.13
C THR A 181 -40.52 -17.53 -33.08
N ALA A 182 -40.99 -17.65 -31.84
CA ALA A 182 -40.57 -16.85 -30.68
C ALA A 182 -41.03 -15.36 -30.63
N ARG A 183 -42.21 -15.03 -31.17
CA ARG A 183 -42.82 -13.69 -30.97
C ARG A 183 -43.22 -13.38 -29.52
N ASN A 184 -43.70 -14.40 -28.80
CA ASN A 184 -44.07 -14.32 -27.39
C ASN A 184 -43.28 -15.39 -26.62
N PHE A 185 -42.90 -15.07 -25.38
CA PHE A 185 -42.15 -15.94 -24.50
C PHE A 185 -42.73 -15.90 -23.09
N THR A 186 -42.82 -17.05 -22.41
CA THR A 186 -43.11 -17.13 -20.97
C THR A 186 -42.19 -18.10 -20.24
N GLY A 187 -41.66 -17.68 -19.09
CA GLY A 187 -40.73 -18.46 -18.26
C GLY A 187 -39.91 -17.60 -17.31
N SER A 188 -39.09 -18.22 -16.46
CA SER A 188 -38.33 -17.54 -15.42
C SER A 188 -37.17 -16.72 -16.01
N SER A 189 -37.17 -15.40 -15.84
CA SER A 189 -36.33 -14.48 -16.63
C SER A 189 -34.95 -14.18 -16.04
N THR A 190 -34.15 -15.20 -15.69
CA THR A 190 -32.73 -15.03 -15.32
C THR A 190 -31.85 -16.21 -15.74
N ILE A 191 -31.33 -16.16 -16.97
CA ILE A 191 -29.97 -16.66 -17.25
C ILE A 191 -29.07 -15.43 -17.12
N THR A 192 -28.07 -15.49 -16.23
CA THR A 192 -27.16 -14.38 -16.02
C THR A 192 -26.05 -14.43 -17.08
N ASP A 193 -26.22 -13.68 -18.16
CA ASP A 193 -25.13 -13.45 -19.12
C ASP A 193 -23.95 -12.76 -18.44
N CYS A 194 -22.74 -13.27 -18.67
CA CYS A 194 -21.53 -12.56 -18.26
C CYS A 194 -21.33 -11.32 -19.15
N PRO A 195 -20.91 -10.17 -18.60
CA PRO A 195 -20.54 -8.99 -19.38
C PRO A 195 -19.47 -9.27 -20.43
N GLN A 196 -19.35 -8.36 -21.40
CA GLN A 196 -18.35 -8.44 -22.46
C GLN A 196 -16.92 -8.62 -21.88
N ASN A 197 -16.12 -9.49 -22.51
CA ASN A 197 -14.77 -9.90 -22.08
C ASN A 197 -14.68 -10.72 -20.78
N MET A 198 -15.80 -11.09 -20.17
CA MET A 198 -15.86 -12.11 -19.11
C MET A 198 -16.26 -13.48 -19.68
N ALA A 199 -16.00 -14.52 -18.91
CA ALA A 199 -16.49 -15.87 -19.16
C ALA A 199 -16.74 -16.60 -17.83
N TYR A 200 -17.62 -17.61 -17.87
CA TYR A 200 -18.11 -18.30 -16.68
C TYR A 200 -17.19 -19.49 -16.33
N TYR A 201 -16.47 -19.39 -15.22
CA TYR A 201 -15.52 -20.41 -14.78
C TYR A 201 -15.80 -20.92 -13.36
N GLY A 202 -15.39 -22.15 -13.10
CA GLY A 202 -15.33 -22.70 -11.73
C GLY A 202 -13.90 -22.62 -11.22
N CYS A 203 -13.66 -21.70 -10.29
CA CYS A 203 -12.39 -21.46 -9.59
C CYS A 203 -11.10 -21.44 -10.43
N THR A 204 -10.67 -20.22 -10.72
CA THR A 204 -9.25 -19.88 -10.92
C THR A 204 -8.95 -18.66 -10.05
N CYS A 205 -7.73 -18.54 -9.55
CA CYS A 205 -7.29 -17.31 -8.89
C CYS A 205 -7.43 -16.16 -9.91
N GLU A 206 -8.22 -15.12 -9.61
CA GLU A 206 -8.54 -14.07 -10.60
C GLU A 206 -7.40 -13.05 -10.66
N ALA A 207 -6.75 -12.94 -11.82
CA ALA A 207 -5.72 -11.95 -12.04
C ALA A 207 -6.33 -10.54 -12.10
N THR A 208 -5.80 -9.62 -11.31
CA THR A 208 -6.26 -8.22 -11.19
C THR A 208 -5.11 -7.28 -11.57
N CYS A 209 -5.37 -5.97 -11.62
CA CYS A 209 -4.26 -5.00 -11.70
C CYS A 209 -3.36 -4.96 -10.46
N GLU A 210 -3.85 -5.47 -9.32
CA GLU A 210 -3.16 -5.52 -8.03
C GLU A 210 -2.45 -6.87 -7.80
N ASP A 211 -2.77 -7.88 -8.61
CA ASP A 211 -2.12 -9.18 -8.68
C ASP A 211 -2.19 -9.71 -10.13
N PRO A 212 -1.25 -9.31 -11.01
CA PRO A 212 -1.25 -9.68 -12.42
C PRO A 212 -1.06 -11.19 -12.70
N LEU A 213 -0.62 -11.96 -11.69
CA LEU A 213 -0.37 -13.40 -11.78
C LEU A 213 -1.46 -14.24 -11.09
N GLY A 214 -2.26 -13.63 -10.20
CA GLY A 214 -3.28 -14.30 -9.40
C GLY A 214 -2.70 -15.20 -8.31
N GLU A 215 -1.54 -14.86 -7.75
CA GLU A 215 -0.83 -15.72 -6.79
C GLU A 215 -1.18 -15.47 -5.32
N SER A 216 -1.81 -14.33 -4.99
CA SER A 216 -1.90 -13.82 -3.61
C SER A 216 -3.15 -14.23 -2.82
N ASP A 217 -4.32 -14.32 -3.46
CA ASP A 217 -5.62 -14.44 -2.75
C ASP A 217 -6.46 -15.67 -3.20
N CYS A 218 -5.78 -16.79 -3.46
CA CYS A 218 -6.44 -18.01 -3.90
C CYS A 218 -7.06 -18.78 -2.72
N GLN A 219 -8.35 -18.52 -2.42
CA GLN A 219 -9.08 -19.19 -1.34
C GLN A 219 -9.06 -20.72 -1.50
N THR A 220 -8.56 -21.41 -0.48
CA THR A 220 -8.38 -22.87 -0.47
C THR A 220 -9.68 -23.67 -0.29
N ASN A 221 -10.83 -23.01 -0.08
CA ASN A 221 -12.16 -23.62 -0.05
C ASN A 221 -13.06 -23.04 -1.16
N CYS A 222 -12.93 -23.61 -2.36
CA CYS A 222 -13.78 -23.33 -3.50
C CYS A 222 -15.17 -23.99 -3.40
N ASP A 223 -16.02 -23.48 -2.50
CA ASP A 223 -17.41 -23.92 -2.34
C ASP A 223 -18.30 -23.47 -3.50
N GLN A 224 -18.22 -24.21 -4.62
CA GLN A 224 -19.22 -24.44 -5.68
C GLN A 224 -19.88 -23.24 -6.41
N ASN A 225 -19.68 -22.00 -5.97
CA ASN A 225 -20.21 -20.78 -6.58
C ASN A 225 -19.35 -20.36 -7.77
N LYS A 226 -19.80 -20.73 -8.97
CA LYS A 226 -19.20 -20.29 -10.24
C LYS A 226 -19.55 -18.83 -10.51
N THR A 227 -18.58 -18.06 -11.01
CA THR A 227 -18.73 -16.61 -11.25
C THR A 227 -18.23 -16.25 -12.65
N CYS A 228 -18.59 -15.05 -13.11
CA CYS A 228 -17.98 -14.43 -14.29
C CYS A 228 -16.61 -13.87 -13.90
N ILE A 229 -15.56 -14.28 -14.62
CA ILE A 229 -14.18 -13.78 -14.46
C ILE A 229 -13.62 -13.36 -15.82
N CYS A 230 -12.49 -12.66 -15.83
CA CYS A 230 -11.87 -12.20 -17.07
C CYS A 230 -11.35 -13.33 -17.97
N GLN A 231 -11.48 -13.13 -19.28
CA GLN A 231 -10.92 -14.04 -20.28
C GLN A 231 -9.38 -14.03 -20.23
N LYS A 232 -8.75 -15.17 -20.53
CA LYS A 232 -7.29 -15.37 -20.45
C LYS A 232 -6.51 -14.28 -21.21
N GLY A 233 -5.64 -13.56 -20.49
CA GLY A 233 -4.84 -12.46 -21.02
C GLY A 233 -5.41 -11.06 -20.72
N LEU A 234 -6.59 -11.00 -20.10
CA LEU A 234 -7.18 -9.81 -19.50
C LEU A 234 -7.17 -9.96 -17.97
N VAL A 235 -7.17 -8.82 -17.29
CA VAL A 235 -7.19 -8.72 -15.82
C VAL A 235 -8.32 -7.82 -15.36
N ARG A 236 -8.77 -8.02 -14.11
CA ARG A 236 -9.91 -7.28 -13.56
C ARG A 236 -9.49 -5.90 -13.01
N LYS A 237 -10.21 -4.86 -13.43
CA LYS A 237 -10.13 -3.47 -12.93
C LYS A 237 -11.54 -2.90 -12.80
N ASP A 238 -11.92 -2.40 -11.63
CA ASP A 238 -13.22 -1.75 -11.37
C ASP A 238 -14.47 -2.55 -11.86
N GLY A 239 -14.39 -3.88 -11.80
CA GLY A 239 -15.47 -4.78 -12.26
C GLY A 239 -15.54 -5.00 -13.78
N SER A 240 -14.58 -4.46 -14.54
CA SER A 240 -14.40 -4.70 -15.99
C SER A 240 -13.12 -5.49 -16.27
N CYS A 241 -13.02 -6.08 -17.45
CA CYS A 241 -11.84 -6.82 -17.91
C CYS A 241 -11.04 -6.01 -18.92
N VAL A 242 -9.82 -5.65 -18.54
CA VAL A 242 -8.94 -4.75 -19.26
C VAL A 242 -7.64 -5.46 -19.66
N THR A 243 -6.92 -4.93 -20.64
CA THR A 243 -5.57 -5.41 -20.94
C THR A 243 -4.59 -5.00 -19.84
N LEU A 244 -3.49 -5.76 -19.67
CA LEU A 244 -2.45 -5.37 -18.71
C LEU A 244 -1.92 -3.95 -18.96
N SER A 245 -1.93 -3.45 -20.21
CA SER A 245 -1.56 -2.07 -20.59
C SER A 245 -2.46 -0.96 -20.00
N GLU A 246 -3.64 -1.32 -19.49
CA GLU A 246 -4.60 -0.38 -18.88
C GLU A 246 -4.54 -0.40 -17.34
N CYS A 247 -3.75 -1.31 -16.75
CA CYS A 247 -3.52 -1.37 -15.31
C CYS A 247 -2.49 -0.37 -14.81
N GLY A 248 -1.63 0.15 -15.70
CA GLY A 248 -0.43 0.87 -15.30
C GLY A 248 0.64 -0.08 -14.77
N CYS A 249 1.54 0.44 -13.94
CA CYS A 249 2.69 -0.29 -13.44
C CYS A 249 2.46 -0.84 -12.03
N TYR A 250 3.10 -1.97 -11.74
CA TYR A 250 3.00 -2.69 -10.47
C TYR A 250 4.35 -2.65 -9.74
N ILE A 251 4.37 -2.15 -8.51
CA ILE A 251 5.53 -2.25 -7.61
C ILE A 251 5.19 -3.17 -6.44
N SER A 252 6.10 -4.09 -6.13
CA SER A 252 6.11 -4.86 -4.88
C SER A 252 7.32 -4.49 -4.02
N GLU A 253 7.10 -3.97 -2.81
CA GLU A 253 8.18 -3.79 -1.83
C GLU A 253 8.40 -5.10 -1.04
N GLU A 254 9.65 -5.52 -0.85
CA GLU A 254 9.98 -6.79 -0.14
C GLU A 254 9.60 -6.78 1.35
N SER A 255 9.45 -5.60 1.94
CA SER A 255 9.38 -5.38 3.39
C SER A 255 7.96 -5.34 3.97
N ARG A 256 6.92 -5.29 3.11
CA ARG A 256 5.48 -5.47 3.41
C ARG A 256 4.75 -5.77 2.09
N TYR A 257 3.70 -6.60 2.15
CA TYR A 257 2.78 -6.88 1.03
C TYR A 257 1.94 -5.63 0.64
N ILE A 258 2.59 -4.58 0.17
CA ILE A 258 1.99 -3.37 -0.36
C ILE A 258 2.27 -3.37 -1.86
N SER A 259 1.29 -3.84 -2.62
CA SER A 259 1.24 -3.60 -4.06
C SER A 259 0.77 -2.17 -4.31
N VAL A 260 1.50 -1.43 -5.14
CA VAL A 260 1.08 -0.09 -5.59
C VAL A 260 0.87 -0.12 -7.10
N SER A 261 -0.39 0.04 -7.51
CA SER A 261 -0.75 0.30 -8.91
C SER A 261 -0.57 1.79 -9.20
N ILE A 262 0.29 2.10 -10.17
CA ILE A 262 0.65 3.46 -10.57
C ILE A 262 0.18 3.67 -12.01
N ASN A 263 -0.64 4.68 -12.29
CA ASN A 263 -1.10 4.90 -13.66
C ASN A 263 0.03 5.42 -14.54
N THR A 264 -0.06 5.19 -15.86
CA THR A 264 0.86 5.72 -16.86
C THR A 264 1.08 7.22 -16.71
N GLY A 265 2.34 7.65 -16.61
CA GLY A 265 2.76 9.03 -16.42
C GLY A 265 2.77 9.50 -14.96
N GLN A 266 2.33 8.69 -13.99
CA GLN A 266 2.51 8.98 -12.57
C GLN A 266 3.87 8.46 -12.07
N THR A 267 4.34 9.08 -10.97
CA THR A 267 5.57 8.70 -10.27
C THR A 267 5.28 8.07 -8.91
N TYR A 268 6.19 7.22 -8.45
CA TYR A 268 6.15 6.58 -7.14
C TYR A 268 7.50 6.72 -6.45
N VAL A 269 7.47 7.16 -5.19
CA VAL A 269 8.65 7.20 -4.33
C VAL A 269 8.49 6.15 -3.23
N ASN A 270 9.52 5.31 -3.06
CA ASN A 270 9.53 4.24 -2.07
C ASN A 270 9.50 4.77 -0.63
N ALA A 271 9.26 3.89 0.35
CA ALA A 271 9.07 4.29 1.74
C ALA A 271 10.20 5.16 2.33
N ASP A 272 11.44 4.89 1.95
CA ASP A 272 12.64 5.54 2.49
C ASP A 272 13.16 6.69 1.60
N CYS A 273 12.47 7.04 0.52
CA CYS A 273 12.91 8.02 -0.49
C CYS A 273 14.33 7.78 -1.02
N THR A 274 14.66 6.53 -1.31
CA THR A 274 15.90 6.08 -1.98
C THR A 274 15.67 5.65 -3.43
N GLN A 275 14.42 5.67 -3.91
CA GLN A 275 14.07 5.32 -5.27
C GLN A 275 12.83 6.11 -5.73
N ASN A 276 12.89 6.68 -6.93
CA ASN A 276 11.77 7.33 -7.59
C ASN A 276 11.52 6.68 -8.96
N CYS A 277 10.32 6.13 -9.13
CA CYS A 277 9.91 5.31 -10.26
C CYS A 277 8.86 6.03 -11.10
N ILE A 278 9.03 6.05 -12.42
CA ILE A 278 8.07 6.59 -13.38
C ILE A 278 7.44 5.44 -14.17
N CYS A 279 6.11 5.44 -14.26
CA CYS A 279 5.37 4.43 -15.01
C CYS A 279 5.18 4.82 -16.48
N ASN A 280 5.75 4.04 -17.41
CA ASN A 280 5.58 4.22 -18.85
C ASN A 280 4.75 3.07 -19.45
N GLY A 281 3.43 3.14 -19.27
CA GLY A 281 2.51 2.06 -19.65
C GLY A 281 2.60 0.94 -18.63
N ASN A 282 3.41 -0.08 -18.94
CA ASN A 282 3.73 -1.19 -18.04
C ASN A 282 5.22 -1.27 -17.68
N GLU A 283 6.06 -0.41 -18.29
CA GLU A 283 7.49 -0.40 -18.04
C GLU A 283 7.82 0.57 -16.91
N LEU A 284 8.50 0.05 -15.89
CA LEU A 284 8.90 0.78 -14.69
C LEU A 284 10.33 1.29 -14.85
N SER A 285 10.48 2.60 -14.97
CA SER A 285 11.79 3.25 -15.03
C SER A 285 12.06 3.90 -13.68
N CYS A 286 12.99 3.34 -12.91
CA CYS A 286 13.31 3.80 -11.56
C CYS A 286 14.70 4.43 -11.50
N ASP A 287 14.77 5.64 -10.96
CA ASP A 287 15.98 6.31 -10.51
C ASP A 287 16.30 5.83 -9.09
N THR A 288 17.47 5.20 -8.92
CA THR A 288 18.00 4.70 -7.63
C THR A 288 18.99 5.66 -6.99
N ASP A 289 19.34 6.75 -7.67
CA ASP A 289 20.18 7.83 -7.13
C ASP A 289 19.29 8.96 -6.53
N TYR A 290 17.98 8.72 -6.43
CA TYR A 290 17.01 9.60 -5.79
C TYR A 290 17.26 9.65 -4.27
N GLU A 291 17.74 10.80 -3.79
CA GLU A 291 17.93 11.10 -2.37
C GLU A 291 17.36 12.48 -2.06
N CYS A 292 16.72 12.64 -0.90
CA CYS A 292 16.23 13.96 -0.47
C CYS A 292 17.40 14.91 -0.16
N SER A 293 17.18 16.21 -0.38
CA SER A 293 18.08 17.24 0.15
C SER A 293 18.27 17.08 1.67
N LEU A 294 19.45 17.43 2.20
CA LEU A 294 19.69 17.53 3.65
C LEU A 294 18.69 18.48 4.35
N SER A 295 18.10 19.41 3.60
CA SER A 295 17.08 20.36 4.03
C SER A 295 15.67 19.97 3.56
N ALA A 296 15.41 18.68 3.33
CA ALA A 296 14.11 18.11 3.00
C ALA A 296 13.80 16.88 3.86
N THR A 297 12.50 16.55 3.96
CA THR A 297 11.99 15.37 4.66
C THR A 297 11.20 14.51 3.68
N CYS A 298 11.51 13.21 3.64
CA CYS A 298 10.68 12.20 2.99
C CYS A 298 9.33 12.08 3.73
N ARG A 299 8.22 12.49 3.10
CA ARG A 299 6.88 12.40 3.71
C ARG A 299 5.79 12.27 2.65
N VAL A 300 4.58 11.93 3.08
CA VAL A 300 3.37 12.01 2.26
C VAL A 300 2.78 13.41 2.38
N GLY A 301 2.59 14.10 1.25
CA GLY A 301 2.01 15.44 1.22
C GLY A 301 0.49 15.47 1.37
N GLN A 302 -0.08 16.68 1.40
CA GLN A 302 -1.55 16.87 1.47
C GLN A 302 -2.30 16.31 0.25
N ASN A 303 -1.60 16.14 -0.88
CA ASN A 303 -2.08 15.51 -2.10
C ASN A 303 -2.03 13.97 -2.07
N GLY A 304 -1.59 13.36 -0.97
CA GLY A 304 -1.41 11.90 -0.84
C GLY A 304 -0.14 11.35 -1.51
N VAL A 305 0.71 12.20 -2.10
CA VAL A 305 1.93 11.76 -2.81
C VAL A 305 3.13 11.77 -1.87
N ARG A 306 3.83 10.63 -1.77
CA ARG A 306 5.15 10.55 -1.13
C ARG A 306 6.20 11.13 -2.08
N GLN A 307 7.03 12.03 -1.54
CA GLN A 307 8.22 12.58 -2.18
C GLN A 307 9.05 13.30 -1.11
N CYS A 308 10.23 13.78 -1.48
CA CYS A 308 10.97 14.75 -0.68
C CYS A 308 10.21 16.09 -0.66
N TYR A 309 10.03 16.67 0.52
CA TYR A 309 9.48 18.00 0.69
C TYR A 309 10.47 18.85 1.48
N CYS A 310 10.82 20.04 1.00
CA CYS A 310 11.68 20.96 1.73
C CYS A 310 11.16 21.23 3.15
N ASN A 311 12.09 21.40 4.09
CA ASN A 311 11.82 21.71 5.49
C ASN A 311 11.41 23.18 5.65
N ASP A 312 10.74 23.53 6.74
CA ASP A 312 10.22 24.89 6.95
C ASP A 312 11.34 25.94 6.93
N GLY A 313 11.23 26.91 6.02
CA GLY A 313 12.28 27.90 5.74
C GLY A 313 13.13 27.59 4.51
N TYR A 314 12.82 26.52 3.77
CA TYR A 314 13.39 26.21 2.46
C TYR A 314 12.30 25.99 1.40
N SER A 315 12.56 26.45 0.18
CA SER A 315 11.72 26.27 -1.01
C SER A 315 12.48 25.56 -2.13
N GLY A 316 11.78 24.71 -2.90
CA GLY A 316 12.38 23.91 -3.96
C GLY A 316 11.55 22.70 -4.36
N ASP A 317 12.18 21.73 -5.03
CA ASP A 317 11.54 20.48 -5.49
C ASP A 317 11.72 19.29 -4.52
N GLY A 318 12.39 19.51 -3.38
CA GLY A 318 12.69 18.49 -2.38
C GLY A 318 14.03 17.79 -2.56
N ILE A 319 14.58 17.78 -3.78
CA ILE A 319 15.92 17.26 -4.10
C ILE A 319 16.93 18.42 -4.05
N THR A 320 16.54 19.57 -4.60
CA THR A 320 17.17 20.86 -4.41
C THR A 320 16.26 21.73 -3.55
N CYS A 321 16.71 22.08 -2.35
CA CYS A 321 16.02 23.01 -1.44
C CYS A 321 16.92 24.22 -1.18
N VAL A 322 16.37 25.42 -1.38
CA VAL A 322 17.06 26.71 -1.22
C VAL A 322 16.42 27.45 -0.05
N SER A 323 17.24 28.03 0.84
CA SER A 323 16.73 28.75 2.02
C SER A 323 15.95 30.00 1.62
N ASP A 324 14.74 30.14 2.16
CA ASP A 324 13.93 31.37 2.12
C ASP A 324 14.46 32.42 3.11
N VAL A 325 15.22 31.98 4.13
CA VAL A 325 15.90 32.84 5.10
C VAL A 325 17.29 33.20 4.58
N VAL A 326 17.53 34.49 4.35
CA VAL A 326 18.74 35.01 3.70
C VAL A 326 20.00 34.94 4.60
N TYR A 327 19.83 34.74 5.91
CA TYR A 327 20.91 34.85 6.89
C TYR A 327 21.30 33.49 7.49
N ARG A 328 22.56 33.07 7.29
CA ARG A 328 23.09 31.83 7.90
C ARG A 328 23.68 32.04 9.30
N ASP A 329 23.98 33.28 9.63
CA ASP A 329 24.57 33.73 10.90
C ASP A 329 24.40 35.27 11.06
N CYS A 330 24.80 35.82 12.20
CA CYS A 330 24.76 37.25 12.46
C CYS A 330 25.72 38.09 11.59
N ASN A 331 26.70 37.49 10.93
CA ASN A 331 27.61 38.18 10.02
C ASN A 331 26.95 38.42 8.65
N ASP A 332 26.09 37.51 8.18
CA ASP A 332 25.20 37.75 7.05
C ASP A 332 24.15 38.82 7.39
N VAL A 333 23.57 38.80 8.60
CA VAL A 333 22.63 39.84 9.09
C VAL A 333 23.30 41.22 9.07
N LEU A 334 24.54 41.35 9.57
CA LEU A 334 25.32 42.59 9.53
C LEU A 334 25.64 43.03 8.09
N SER A 335 26.00 42.07 7.24
CA SER A 335 26.31 42.32 5.82
C SER A 335 25.10 42.84 5.05
N ALA A 336 23.88 42.47 5.45
CA ALA A 336 22.62 43.06 5.00
C ALA A 336 22.27 44.41 5.66
N SER A 337 23.26 45.10 6.23
CA SER A 337 23.15 46.43 6.85
C SER A 337 22.28 46.53 8.13
N ASN A 338 21.97 45.40 8.78
CA ASN A 338 21.33 45.41 10.10
C ASN A 338 22.41 45.59 11.19
N THR A 339 22.43 46.76 11.83
CA THR A 339 23.51 47.17 12.74
C THR A 339 23.10 47.28 14.22
N GLN A 340 21.91 46.79 14.58
CA GLN A 340 21.39 46.83 15.96
C GLN A 340 21.67 45.51 16.69
N ASP A 341 22.03 45.59 17.96
CA ASP A 341 22.06 44.42 18.85
C ASP A 341 20.62 43.94 19.06
N GLY A 342 20.37 42.64 18.95
CA GLY A 342 19.01 42.11 19.07
C GLY A 342 18.86 40.65 18.68
N VAL A 343 17.62 40.15 18.73
CA VAL A 343 17.26 38.79 18.30
C VAL A 343 16.96 38.80 16.81
N TYR A 344 17.56 37.87 16.07
CA TYR A 344 17.35 37.67 14.64
C TYR A 344 17.19 36.18 14.34
N THR A 345 16.29 35.86 13.42
CA THR A 345 16.11 34.49 12.91
C THR A 345 17.16 34.19 11.83
N ILE A 346 17.84 33.06 11.97
CA ILE A 346 18.85 32.57 11.01
C ILE A 346 18.58 31.12 10.60
N LEU A 347 19.19 30.71 9.50
CA LEU A 347 19.14 29.33 9.00
C LEU A 347 20.54 28.89 8.52
N PRO A 348 21.33 28.22 9.37
CA PRO A 348 22.65 27.70 9.00
C PRO A 348 22.60 26.71 7.82
N THR A 349 23.68 26.63 7.05
CA THR A 349 23.86 25.65 5.97
C THR A 349 23.76 24.22 6.52
N ASP A 350 23.07 23.35 5.78
CA ASP A 350 22.76 21.96 6.12
C ASP A 350 21.94 21.74 7.41
N TRP A 351 21.43 22.79 8.08
CA TRP A 351 20.63 22.61 9.29
C TRP A 351 19.34 21.83 8.97
N PRO A 352 19.08 20.68 9.62
CA PRO A 352 17.95 19.83 9.27
C PRO A 352 16.62 20.31 9.89
N GLY A 353 16.66 21.21 10.87
CA GLY A 353 15.47 21.77 11.51
C GLY A 353 14.96 23.05 10.83
N SER A 354 13.90 23.63 11.37
CA SER A 354 13.42 24.97 10.98
C SER A 354 14.44 26.05 11.37
N ALA A 355 14.37 27.20 10.69
CA ALA A 355 15.10 28.41 11.07
C ALA A 355 14.86 28.79 12.55
N PHE A 356 15.87 29.36 13.21
CA PHE A 356 15.84 29.61 14.65
C PHE A 356 16.43 30.96 15.03
N ASP A 357 16.01 31.46 16.20
CA ASP A 357 16.44 32.75 16.73
C ASP A 357 17.81 32.67 17.42
N VAL A 358 18.63 33.68 17.16
CA VAL A 358 19.90 33.94 17.84
C VAL A 358 19.96 35.38 18.31
N PHE A 359 20.71 35.64 19.38
CA PHE A 359 21.08 37.01 19.71
C PHE A 359 22.31 37.42 18.88
N CYS A 360 22.18 38.46 18.07
CA CYS A 360 23.27 39.08 17.34
C CYS A 360 23.82 40.28 18.11
N ASN A 361 25.14 40.30 18.32
CA ASN A 361 25.86 41.49 18.75
C ASN A 361 26.54 42.15 17.54
N MET A 362 26.03 43.31 17.17
CA MET A 362 26.43 44.16 16.04
C MET A 362 27.30 45.34 16.46
N THR A 363 27.40 45.65 17.77
CA THR A 363 28.12 46.83 18.26
C THR A 363 29.57 46.55 18.67
N ILE A 364 29.90 45.36 19.19
CA ILE A 364 31.22 45.08 19.78
C ILE A 364 32.19 44.55 18.72
N ASP A 365 33.42 45.10 18.70
CA ASP A 365 34.56 44.55 17.93
C ASP A 365 34.27 44.40 16.41
N GLY A 366 33.48 45.32 15.86
CA GLY A 366 33.04 45.33 14.46
C GLY A 366 31.69 44.64 14.20
N GLY A 367 31.04 44.07 15.22
CA GLY A 367 29.72 43.45 15.09
C GLY A 367 29.71 42.09 14.39
N GLY A 368 28.51 41.58 14.08
CA GLY A 368 28.33 40.33 13.33
C GLY A 368 28.48 39.06 14.17
N TRP A 369 28.43 39.17 15.50
CA TRP A 369 28.64 38.06 16.42
C TRP A 369 27.35 37.32 16.73
N THR A 370 27.31 36.01 16.46
CA THR A 370 26.27 35.10 16.93
C THR A 370 26.58 34.67 18.36
N VAL A 371 25.73 35.04 19.33
CA VAL A 371 25.92 34.66 20.74
C VAL A 371 25.47 33.22 20.98
N LEU A 372 26.36 32.41 21.54
CA LEU A 372 26.17 30.99 21.87
C LEU A 372 25.74 30.77 23.32
N GLN A 373 26.21 31.63 24.22
CA GLN A 373 25.93 31.57 25.65
C GLN A 373 25.94 32.98 26.25
N ARG A 374 25.03 33.25 27.18
CA ARG A 374 25.03 34.45 28.02
C ARG A 374 24.71 34.12 29.48
N ARG A 375 25.40 34.79 30.41
CA ARG A 375 25.21 34.74 31.87
C ARG A 375 25.29 36.15 32.46
N ASP A 376 24.40 36.49 33.38
CA ASP A 376 24.37 37.75 34.16
C ASP A 376 23.96 37.45 35.62
N ARG A 377 22.69 37.11 35.87
CA ARG A 377 22.12 37.13 37.24
C ARG A 377 21.97 35.75 37.89
N GLY A 378 22.20 34.66 37.15
CA GLY A 378 21.95 33.30 37.62
C GLY A 378 20.47 32.95 37.74
N ALA A 379 19.65 33.47 36.82
CA ALA A 379 18.22 33.14 36.69
C ALA A 379 18.01 31.75 36.05
N THR A 380 18.87 31.35 35.12
CA THR A 380 18.75 30.09 34.37
C THR A 380 19.60 28.96 34.99
N GLY A 381 19.05 27.74 34.92
CA GLY A 381 19.75 26.48 35.24
C GLY A 381 20.80 26.13 34.18
N PHE A 382 22.06 25.91 34.59
CA PHE A 382 23.13 25.38 33.73
C PHE A 382 23.66 24.02 34.22
N TYR A 383 23.08 23.45 35.29
CA TYR A 383 23.34 22.06 35.69
C TYR A 383 22.38 21.13 34.95
N GLU A 384 22.47 21.18 33.63
CA GLU A 384 21.55 20.53 32.72
C GLU A 384 22.11 19.21 32.17
N ASN A 385 21.20 18.39 31.67
CA ASN A 385 21.46 17.07 31.10
C ASN A 385 21.91 17.14 29.63
N TRP A 386 22.26 16.00 29.02
CA TRP A 386 22.75 15.94 27.64
C TRP A 386 21.75 16.52 26.64
N ILE A 387 20.48 16.10 26.73
CA ILE A 387 19.43 16.50 25.78
C ILE A 387 19.12 18.01 25.83
N ASN A 388 19.19 18.63 27.02
CA ASN A 388 19.03 20.08 27.17
C ASN A 388 20.25 20.81 26.59
N TYR A 389 21.48 20.34 26.86
CA TYR A 389 22.68 20.91 26.25
C TYR A 389 22.73 20.76 24.72
N LYS A 390 22.19 19.66 24.19
CA LYS A 390 22.00 19.42 22.75
C LYS A 390 21.03 20.42 22.12
N ASN A 391 19.81 20.53 22.66
CA ASN A 391 18.73 21.34 22.09
C ASN A 391 18.88 22.85 22.35
N GLY A 392 19.54 23.21 23.46
CA GLY A 392 19.58 24.55 24.01
C GLY A 392 18.53 24.77 25.10
N PHE A 393 18.78 25.75 25.97
CA PHE A 393 17.92 26.08 27.12
C PHE A 393 18.10 27.55 27.56
N GLY A 394 17.15 28.07 28.33
CA GLY A 394 17.13 29.46 28.80
C GLY A 394 16.34 30.40 27.88
N ASP A 395 16.54 31.71 28.06
CA ASP A 395 15.89 32.77 27.26
C ASP A 395 16.94 33.50 26.43
N ILE A 396 16.74 33.58 25.11
CA ILE A 396 17.65 34.23 24.16
C ILE A 396 17.85 35.74 24.44
N GLN A 397 16.93 36.37 25.18
CA GLN A 397 17.02 37.76 25.62
C GLN A 397 17.73 37.94 26.98
N ASP A 398 17.89 36.87 27.77
CA ASP A 398 18.56 36.88 29.09
C ASP A 398 19.66 35.80 29.16
N GLU A 399 19.58 34.82 30.06
CA GLU A 399 20.58 33.75 30.20
C GLU A 399 20.18 32.49 29.44
N PHE A 400 21.06 32.03 28.52
CA PHE A 400 20.81 30.87 27.68
C PHE A 400 22.09 30.10 27.29
N TRP A 401 21.89 28.85 26.85
CA TRP A 401 22.80 28.07 26.01
C TRP A 401 22.11 27.76 24.69
N LEU A 402 22.73 28.10 23.54
CA LEU A 402 22.08 28.02 22.24
C LEU A 402 21.70 26.58 21.83
N GLY A 403 22.50 25.59 22.24
CA GLY A 403 22.33 24.18 21.91
C GLY A 403 23.48 23.64 21.06
N ASN A 404 24.06 22.51 21.47
CA ASN A 404 25.25 21.93 20.84
C ASN A 404 25.02 21.56 19.37
N ASP A 405 23.82 21.11 19.00
CA ASP A 405 23.47 20.85 17.59
C ASP A 405 23.59 22.14 16.75
N LYS A 406 22.99 23.24 17.23
CA LYS A 406 23.04 24.53 16.53
C LYS A 406 24.47 25.07 16.43
N ILE A 407 25.26 24.91 17.50
CA ILE A 407 26.68 25.30 17.54
C ILE A 407 27.52 24.46 16.55
N HIS A 408 27.23 23.16 16.41
CA HIS A 408 27.87 22.31 15.41
C HIS A 408 27.62 22.81 13.99
N TYR A 409 26.35 22.97 13.59
CA TYR A 409 26.03 23.43 12.23
C TYR A 409 26.56 24.85 11.94
N LEU A 410 26.45 25.77 12.90
CA LEU A 410 27.05 27.10 12.80
C LEU A 410 28.57 27.05 12.60
N THR A 411 29.30 26.20 13.32
CA THR A 411 30.77 26.14 13.21
C THR A 411 31.28 25.21 12.11
N LYS A 412 30.41 24.37 11.53
CA LYS A 412 30.70 23.51 10.37
C LYS A 412 30.70 24.30 9.04
N GLN A 413 29.86 25.32 8.91
CA GLN A 413 29.59 25.99 7.62
C GLN A 413 30.69 26.95 7.12
N GLY A 414 31.80 27.13 7.85
CA GLY A 414 32.89 28.04 7.49
C GLY A 414 33.89 28.23 8.64
N THR A 415 34.81 29.18 8.51
CA THR A 415 35.76 29.52 9.59
C THR A 415 35.14 30.55 10.54
N TYR A 416 35.05 30.21 11.83
CA TYR A 416 34.50 31.11 12.86
C TYR A 416 35.54 31.45 13.92
N GLU A 417 35.80 32.75 14.12
CA GLU A 417 36.50 33.19 15.33
C GLU A 417 35.57 33.08 16.55
N LEU A 418 36.14 32.72 17.70
CA LEU A 418 35.44 32.68 18.98
C LEU A 418 35.86 33.88 19.84
N ARG A 419 34.90 34.52 20.49
CA ARG A 419 35.12 35.58 21.48
C ARG A 419 34.37 35.24 22.77
N ILE A 420 35.06 35.41 23.88
CA ILE A 420 34.52 35.28 25.24
C ILE A 420 34.70 36.63 25.92
N ASP A 421 33.61 37.36 26.14
CA ASP A 421 33.59 38.60 26.91
C ASP A 421 33.15 38.30 28.34
N PHE A 422 33.81 38.88 29.35
CA PHE A 422 33.44 38.67 30.75
C PHE A 422 33.79 39.87 31.65
N VAL A 423 33.03 40.03 32.73
CA VAL A 423 33.22 41.10 33.72
C VAL A 423 33.54 40.50 35.07
N SER A 424 34.68 40.87 35.65
CA SER A 424 35.12 40.38 36.96
C SER A 424 34.29 40.96 38.13
N SER A 425 34.46 40.40 39.32
CA SER A 425 33.90 40.94 40.57
C SER A 425 34.32 42.40 40.83
N SER A 426 35.51 42.80 40.37
CA SER A 426 36.04 44.17 40.42
C SER A 426 35.60 45.07 39.26
N TYR A 427 34.57 44.66 38.49
CA TYR A 427 33.99 45.39 37.34
C TYR A 427 34.96 45.66 36.17
N SER A 428 36.11 44.98 36.10
CA SER A 428 36.98 45.07 34.93
C SER A 428 36.43 44.16 33.82
N ALA A 429 35.98 44.76 32.71
CA ALA A 429 35.68 44.02 31.49
C ALA A 429 36.98 43.49 30.87
N LYS A 430 36.97 42.20 30.51
CA LYS A 430 38.06 41.48 29.87
C LYS A 430 37.50 40.63 28.73
N TYR A 431 38.37 40.24 27.80
CA TYR A 431 38.00 39.36 26.71
C TYR A 431 39.11 38.41 26.29
N ALA A 432 38.72 37.26 25.77
CA ALA A 432 39.57 36.31 25.06
C ALA A 432 39.03 36.12 23.64
N LYS A 433 39.92 36.03 22.65
CA LYS A 433 39.59 35.68 21.26
C LYS A 433 40.44 34.51 20.78
N TYR A 434 39.86 33.69 19.91
CA TYR A 434 40.52 32.57 19.24
C TYR A 434 40.24 32.67 17.74
N THR A 435 41.28 32.52 16.91
CA THR A 435 41.17 32.72 15.44
C THR A 435 40.25 31.74 14.73
N SER A 436 39.94 30.61 15.37
CA SER A 436 39.01 29.60 14.89
C SER A 436 38.36 28.87 16.07
N PHE A 437 37.18 28.28 15.86
CA PHE A 437 36.50 27.40 16.79
C PHE A 437 35.54 26.49 16.02
N ARG A 438 35.67 25.18 16.20
CA ARG A 438 34.82 24.18 15.55
C ARG A 438 34.44 23.06 16.51
N THR A 439 33.17 22.67 16.47
CA THR A 439 32.64 21.51 17.20
C THR A 439 32.14 20.44 16.23
N GLU A 440 32.32 19.17 16.56
CA GLU A 440 31.82 18.04 15.78
C GLU A 440 30.36 17.70 16.11
N SER A 441 29.81 16.71 15.41
CA SER A 441 28.44 16.21 15.59
C SER A 441 28.24 15.45 16.91
N GLU A 442 26.98 15.15 17.26
CA GLU A 442 26.62 14.33 18.44
C GLU A 442 27.30 12.94 18.42
N THR A 443 27.44 12.33 17.24
CA THR A 443 28.15 11.05 17.06
C THR A 443 29.62 11.10 17.52
N ASN A 444 30.24 12.28 17.42
CA ASN A 444 31.57 12.62 17.91
C ASN A 444 31.51 13.40 19.24
N ARG A 445 30.40 13.30 19.98
CA ARG A 445 30.19 13.87 21.33
C ARG A 445 30.49 15.37 21.39
N TYR A 446 30.18 16.08 20.31
CA TYR A 446 30.43 17.52 20.13
C TYR A 446 31.88 17.96 20.37
N GLN A 447 32.86 17.09 20.09
CA GLN A 447 34.28 17.37 20.30
C GLN A 447 34.73 18.71 19.70
N VAL A 448 35.56 19.50 20.42
CA VAL A 448 36.22 20.67 19.81
C VAL A 448 37.36 20.20 18.91
N SER A 449 37.10 20.13 17.60
CA SER A 449 38.08 19.67 16.61
C SER A 449 39.07 20.74 16.19
N ASP A 450 38.72 22.03 16.34
CA ASP A 450 39.62 23.16 16.14
C ASP A 450 39.39 24.28 17.17
N ILE A 451 40.49 24.85 17.66
CA ILE A 451 40.52 26.04 18.52
C ILE A 451 41.79 26.82 18.20
N GLY A 452 41.61 28.03 17.66
CA GLY A 452 42.68 28.80 17.04
C GLY A 452 43.64 29.49 18.00
N THR A 453 44.46 30.38 17.47
CA THR A 453 45.45 31.12 18.26
C THR A 453 44.75 32.10 19.21
N TYR A 454 45.11 32.05 20.50
CA TYR A 454 44.61 32.95 21.53
C TYR A 454 45.11 34.40 21.35
N SER A 455 44.23 35.37 21.60
CA SER A 455 44.58 36.77 21.84
C SER A 455 43.61 37.43 22.84
N GLY A 456 43.96 38.61 23.35
CA GLY A 456 43.14 39.39 24.27
C GLY A 456 43.77 39.62 25.64
N ASN A 457 43.03 40.28 26.53
CA ASN A 457 43.47 40.64 27.89
C ASN A 457 42.84 39.76 28.98
N GLY A 458 42.11 38.72 28.58
CA GLY A 458 41.41 37.80 29.47
C GLY A 458 42.33 36.79 30.18
N GLY A 459 43.33 36.27 29.48
CA GLY A 459 44.00 35.00 29.80
C GLY A 459 43.49 33.88 28.87
N ASN A 460 44.19 32.75 28.77
CA ASN A 460 43.88 31.68 27.81
C ASN A 460 43.29 30.43 28.50
N GLY A 461 41.98 30.43 28.75
CA GLY A 461 41.27 29.32 29.42
C GLY A 461 40.76 28.19 28.51
N MET A 462 40.73 28.39 27.18
CA MET A 462 40.40 27.34 26.19
C MET A 462 41.66 26.62 25.64
N SER A 463 42.84 26.78 26.24
CA SER A 463 44.08 26.15 25.72
C SER A 463 44.01 24.62 25.67
N ASP A 464 43.28 24.02 26.61
CA ASP A 464 43.33 22.59 26.90
C ASP A 464 42.05 21.84 26.45
N VAL A 465 41.13 22.52 25.74
CA VAL A 465 39.85 21.94 25.27
C VAL A 465 39.96 21.30 23.88
N SER A 466 41.08 21.50 23.18
CA SER A 466 41.34 20.90 21.87
C SER A 466 41.24 19.37 21.93
N TYR A 467 40.47 18.79 21.02
CA TYR A 467 40.13 17.36 20.95
C TYR A 467 39.43 16.80 22.21
N LYS A 468 38.84 17.66 23.06
CA LYS A 468 38.02 17.24 24.19
C LYS A 468 36.55 17.12 23.80
N GLU A 469 35.91 16.09 24.32
CA GLU A 469 34.51 15.75 24.08
C GLU A 469 33.63 16.49 25.10
N PHE A 470 32.43 16.90 24.70
CA PHE A 470 31.50 17.55 25.63
C PHE A 470 31.01 16.53 26.64
N SER A 471 30.84 16.89 27.90
CA SER A 471 30.28 16.01 28.93
C SER A 471 29.26 16.74 29.80
N THR A 472 28.20 16.03 30.17
CA THR A 472 27.14 16.46 31.10
C THR A 472 27.06 15.49 32.28
N HIS A 473 26.22 15.78 33.28
CA HIS A 473 26.18 14.98 34.51
C HIS A 473 25.58 13.56 34.32
N ASP A 474 24.92 13.34 33.18
CA ASP A 474 24.26 12.12 32.73
C ASP A 474 25.00 11.44 31.57
N GLN A 475 25.96 12.12 30.94
CA GLN A 475 26.80 11.56 29.89
C GLN A 475 28.25 12.04 30.05
N ASP A 476 29.07 11.17 30.65
CA ASP A 476 30.49 11.40 30.94
C ASP A 476 31.36 10.93 29.76
N ASN A 477 32.03 11.90 29.13
CA ASN A 477 32.97 11.69 28.03
C ASN A 477 34.34 12.34 28.35
N ASP A 478 34.62 12.67 29.62
CA ASP A 478 35.78 13.51 30.00
C ASP A 478 37.09 12.72 30.17
N GLY A 479 36.99 11.38 30.14
CA GLY A 479 38.11 10.45 30.22
C GLY A 479 38.69 10.27 31.62
N LEU A 480 38.04 10.80 32.67
CA LEU A 480 38.50 10.73 34.06
C LEU A 480 37.53 9.93 34.92
N SER A 481 38.06 9.21 35.91
CA SER A 481 37.27 8.30 36.77
C SER A 481 36.37 9.01 37.82
N TYR A 482 36.08 10.30 37.65
CA TYR A 482 35.44 11.12 38.68
C TYR A 482 34.37 12.12 38.19
N GLY A 483 33.91 12.07 36.93
CA GLY A 483 32.75 12.81 36.41
C GLY A 483 32.80 14.33 36.64
N CYS A 484 33.55 15.04 35.81
CA CYS A 484 33.79 16.47 35.96
C CYS A 484 32.49 17.29 35.91
N ALA A 485 31.58 16.94 35.00
CA ALA A 485 30.30 17.62 34.82
C ALA A 485 29.42 17.59 36.07
N GLY A 486 29.41 16.47 36.81
CA GLY A 486 28.72 16.34 38.09
C GLY A 486 29.35 17.21 39.19
N LYS A 487 30.69 17.24 39.27
CA LYS A 487 31.43 18.02 40.29
C LYS A 487 31.35 19.54 40.08
N HIS A 488 31.51 19.99 38.84
CA HIS A 488 31.41 21.41 38.47
C HIS A 488 29.98 21.86 38.21
N ARG A 489 29.04 20.91 38.23
CA ARG A 489 27.61 21.15 38.05
C ARG A 489 27.29 21.90 36.76
N GLY A 490 27.78 21.41 35.62
CA GLY A 490 27.43 21.96 34.30
C GLY A 490 28.05 21.18 33.14
N GLY A 491 27.61 21.49 31.92
CA GLY A 491 28.12 20.87 30.69
C GLY A 491 29.31 21.63 30.10
N TRP A 492 30.39 20.91 29.74
CA TRP A 492 31.59 21.49 29.12
C TRP A 492 32.47 20.45 28.41
N TRP A 493 33.44 20.91 27.63
CA TRP A 493 34.56 20.13 27.08
C TRP A 493 35.65 19.93 28.15
N TYR A 494 35.39 19.03 29.10
CA TYR A 494 36.33 18.71 30.16
C TYR A 494 37.49 17.83 29.64
N GLY A 495 38.66 17.91 30.29
CA GLY A 495 39.77 17.03 29.94
C GLY A 495 40.93 17.02 30.93
N GLY A 496 41.51 15.85 31.17
CA GLY A 496 42.73 15.72 31.94
C GLY A 496 44.01 15.77 31.09
N SER A 497 45.11 16.13 31.76
CA SER A 497 46.46 15.68 31.45
C SER A 497 47.07 15.12 32.74
N ASP A 498 47.88 14.06 32.66
CA ASP A 498 48.49 13.40 33.84
C ASP A 498 49.61 14.24 34.51
N TYR A 499 49.92 15.42 33.97
CA TYR A 499 50.99 16.30 34.41
C TYR A 499 50.49 17.71 34.69
N SER A 500 50.39 18.06 35.97
CA SER A 500 50.12 19.41 36.42
C SER A 500 51.40 20.24 36.60
N LYS A 501 51.42 21.46 36.06
CA LYS A 501 52.37 22.52 36.45
C LYS A 501 51.67 23.45 37.45
N TYR A 502 52.26 23.66 38.63
CA TYR A 502 51.74 24.68 39.56
C TYR A 502 52.71 25.82 39.74
N TYR A 503 52.12 27.01 39.79
CA TYR A 503 52.74 28.24 40.23
C TYR A 503 52.31 28.51 41.68
N TYR A 504 53.24 28.88 42.54
CA TYR A 504 52.93 29.46 43.85
C TYR A 504 53.73 30.73 44.08
N TYR A 505 53.13 31.67 44.80
CA TYR A 505 53.82 32.83 45.34
C TYR A 505 54.48 32.43 46.66
N ASP A 506 55.78 32.66 46.78
CA ASP A 506 56.46 32.54 48.07
C ASP A 506 56.10 33.71 49.00
N SER A 507 56.64 33.71 50.23
CA SER A 507 56.41 34.78 51.21
C SER A 507 56.92 36.17 50.78
N ASN A 508 57.70 36.24 49.68
CA ASN A 508 58.25 37.46 49.12
C ASN A 508 57.49 37.92 47.85
N GLY A 509 56.42 37.19 47.47
CA GLY A 509 55.63 37.49 46.28
C GLY A 509 56.26 37.03 44.96
N ALA A 510 57.31 36.20 44.99
CA ALA A 510 57.90 35.64 43.77
C ALA A 510 57.13 34.39 43.29
N CYS A 511 56.78 34.38 42.01
CA CYS A 511 56.01 33.31 41.38
C CYS A 511 56.94 32.16 40.94
N ASN A 512 56.89 31.02 41.64
CA ASN A 512 57.79 29.89 41.45
C ASN A 512 57.06 28.69 40.80
N LEU A 513 57.74 28.04 39.84
CA LEU A 513 57.26 26.87 39.08
C LEU A 513 57.70 25.56 39.74
N TRP A 514 56.76 24.63 39.96
CA TRP A 514 57.08 23.26 40.40
C TRP A 514 56.32 22.19 39.60
N TYR A 515 57.00 21.06 39.40
CA TYR A 515 56.45 19.83 38.80
C TYR A 515 56.19 18.82 39.91
N SER A 516 54.97 18.27 40.00
CA SER A 516 54.65 17.21 40.96
C SER A 516 53.71 16.17 40.37
N HIS A 517 54.14 14.91 40.37
CA HIS A 517 53.24 13.77 40.15
C HIS A 517 52.35 13.56 41.38
N ARG A 518 51.04 13.34 41.17
CA ARG A 518 49.97 12.88 42.10
C ARG A 518 48.88 13.86 42.55
N SER A 519 48.79 15.11 42.07
CA SER A 519 47.75 16.05 42.55
C SER A 519 46.99 16.81 41.45
N CYS A 520 46.05 16.11 40.81
CA CYS A 520 44.69 16.57 40.45
C CYS A 520 44.41 18.09 40.41
N TYR A 521 44.69 18.79 39.31
CA TYR A 521 43.90 19.94 38.80
C TYR A 521 44.17 20.09 37.30
N HIS A 522 43.13 20.36 36.51
CA HIS A 522 43.13 21.33 35.39
C HIS A 522 41.68 21.54 34.90
N ASN A 523 40.87 20.48 34.76
CA ASN A 523 39.43 20.59 34.42
C ASN A 523 38.44 19.90 35.40
N CYS A 524 38.89 19.15 36.42
CA CYS A 524 38.04 18.14 37.07
C CYS A 524 38.08 18.06 38.62
N CYS A 525 38.20 19.20 39.33
CA CYS A 525 38.51 19.16 40.77
C CYS A 525 37.63 20.06 41.64
N TYR A 526 36.92 19.40 42.56
CA TYR A 526 36.45 19.93 43.84
C TYR A 526 37.24 19.21 44.94
N ASN A 527 37.81 19.92 45.92
CA ASN A 527 38.60 19.32 47.01
C ASN A 527 37.79 19.28 48.32
N PRO A 528 37.28 18.10 48.75
CA PRO A 528 36.50 17.98 49.98
C PRO A 528 37.36 17.87 51.26
N TYR A 529 38.68 17.71 51.17
CA TYR A 529 39.52 17.39 52.34
C TYR A 529 39.98 18.65 53.11
N ARG A 530 39.30 18.92 54.22
CA ARG A 530 39.48 20.02 55.19
C ARG A 530 40.83 20.10 55.94
N TYR A 531 41.94 19.53 55.44
CA TYR A 531 43.12 19.25 56.29
C TYR A 531 44.30 20.23 56.25
N TYR A 532 44.20 21.39 55.59
CA TYR A 532 45.20 22.47 55.73
C TYR A 532 44.57 23.84 55.99
N LYS A 533 45.17 24.56 56.95
CA LYS A 533 44.63 25.75 57.64
C LYS A 533 44.64 27.06 56.82
N TYR A 534 44.72 26.95 55.49
CA TYR A 534 44.73 28.08 54.55
C TYR A 534 43.65 27.87 53.49
N SER A 535 42.47 28.41 53.75
CA SER A 535 41.26 28.21 52.95
C SER A 535 41.24 29.06 51.67
N TYR A 536 41.93 28.60 50.63
CA TYR A 536 41.75 29.13 49.28
C TYR A 536 40.77 28.24 48.50
N LYS A 537 39.58 28.78 48.21
CA LYS A 537 38.62 28.20 47.26
C LYS A 537 39.28 28.22 45.87
N ARG A 538 39.83 27.10 45.42
CA ARG A 538 40.56 27.04 44.14
C ARG A 538 39.58 26.91 42.97
N CYS A 539 39.40 28.05 42.31
CA CYS A 539 38.67 28.25 41.06
C CYS A 539 39.35 27.47 39.91
N THR A 540 38.60 26.84 39.00
CA THR A 540 39.14 26.27 37.74
C THR A 540 39.18 27.34 36.65
N ILE A 541 40.16 27.27 35.74
CA ILE A 541 40.45 28.33 34.76
C ILE A 541 39.66 28.19 33.44
N SER A 542 38.79 27.19 33.34
CA SER A 542 38.51 26.52 32.07
C SER A 542 37.09 26.02 31.89
N ASN A 543 36.15 26.26 32.83
CA ASN A 543 34.73 25.93 32.66
C ASN A 543 33.86 27.14 32.98
N LEU A 544 33.21 27.66 31.93
CA LEU A 544 32.39 28.88 31.95
C LEU A 544 30.88 28.61 32.13
N ASN A 545 30.47 27.35 32.34
CA ASN A 545 29.06 26.98 32.51
C ASN A 545 28.71 26.56 33.94
N GLY A 546 29.66 25.96 34.69
CA GLY A 546 29.43 25.33 35.99
C GLY A 546 29.04 26.24 37.18
N TYR A 547 28.55 25.63 38.26
CA TYR A 547 28.20 26.28 39.54
C TYR A 547 29.30 26.03 40.57
N TYR A 548 29.73 27.08 41.26
CA TYR A 548 30.75 26.99 42.29
C TYR A 548 30.33 27.72 43.57
N ASN A 549 30.55 27.06 44.72
CA ASN A 549 30.26 27.55 46.08
C ASN A 549 28.77 27.72 46.42
N ASP A 550 27.97 26.68 46.25
CA ASP A 550 26.60 26.51 46.81
C ASP A 550 25.54 27.59 46.44
N GLY A 551 25.91 28.57 45.62
CA GLY A 551 25.06 29.67 45.17
C GLY A 551 24.60 29.50 43.72
N GLN A 552 23.42 30.06 43.42
CA GLN A 552 22.77 30.05 42.11
C GLN A 552 23.62 30.78 41.04
N GLY A 553 24.34 30.01 40.20
CA GLY A 553 24.80 30.35 38.84
C GLY A 553 25.90 31.40 38.66
N ARG A 554 26.13 32.26 39.66
CA ARG A 554 26.84 33.55 39.51
C ARG A 554 28.38 33.51 39.61
N ASN A 555 29.01 32.36 39.39
CA ASN A 555 30.46 32.22 39.59
C ASN A 555 31.09 31.49 38.41
N MET A 556 31.42 32.19 37.32
CA MET A 556 32.35 31.66 36.33
C MET A 556 33.76 32.19 36.64
N PHE A 557 34.77 31.54 36.07
CA PHE A 557 36.16 31.75 36.44
C PHE A 557 37.04 31.77 35.22
N TRP A 558 37.84 32.84 35.11
CA TRP A 558 38.81 32.99 34.05
C TRP A 558 39.98 33.83 34.58
N ASP A 559 41.18 33.25 34.50
CA ASP A 559 42.47 33.80 34.95
C ASP A 559 42.48 34.63 36.25
N HIS A 560 42.72 33.93 37.39
CA HIS A 560 42.87 34.48 38.75
C HIS A 560 41.70 35.34 39.29
N SER A 561 40.69 35.61 38.45
CA SER A 561 39.61 36.56 38.68
C SER A 561 38.38 35.80 39.14
N CYS A 562 38.32 35.48 40.43
CA CYS A 562 37.20 34.73 40.99
C CYS A 562 35.91 35.60 41.10
N ASN A 563 34.74 34.99 40.82
CA ASN A 563 33.40 35.62 40.80
C ASN A 563 33.19 36.61 39.63
N THR A 564 33.03 36.12 38.39
CA THR A 564 32.56 36.95 37.26
C THR A 564 31.06 37.23 37.35
N LYS A 565 30.68 38.47 37.02
CA LYS A 565 29.28 38.95 37.07
C LYS A 565 28.56 38.83 35.74
N TYR A 566 29.29 38.78 34.64
CA TYR A 566 28.76 38.64 33.29
C TYR A 566 29.70 37.77 32.49
N THR A 567 29.17 36.94 31.59
CA THR A 567 29.95 36.28 30.54
C THR A 567 29.08 36.08 29.32
N GLU A 568 29.67 36.29 28.15
CA GLU A 568 29.05 36.04 26.85
C GLU A 568 30.06 35.32 25.95
N ILE A 569 29.66 34.16 25.44
CA ILE A 569 30.45 33.38 24.47
C ILE A 569 29.78 33.53 23.12
N LYS A 570 30.53 33.96 22.10
CA LYS A 570 30.00 34.27 20.77
C LYS A 570 31.00 33.99 19.66
N ILE A 571 30.48 33.73 18.47
CA ILE A 571 31.28 33.40 17.29
C ILE A 571 30.96 34.35 16.13
N ARG A 572 31.93 34.55 15.23
CA ARG A 572 31.74 35.33 13.99
C ARG A 572 32.49 34.68 12.84
N ARG A 573 31.87 34.64 11.65
CA ARG A 573 32.51 34.11 10.44
C ARG A 573 33.63 35.05 9.97
N THR A 574 34.83 34.53 9.75
CA THR A 574 36.01 35.32 9.33
C THR A 574 36.33 35.21 7.84
N SER A 575 35.77 34.21 7.16
CA SER A 575 35.93 33.90 5.74
C SER A 575 34.65 33.26 5.21
#